data_AF-A0A535CEF8-F1
#
_entry.id   AF-A0A535CEF8-F1
#
_cell.length_a   1.000
_cell.length_b   1.000
_cell.length_c   1.000
_cell.angle_alpha   90.00
_cell.angle_beta   90.00
_cell.angle_gamma   90.00
#
_symmetry.space_group_name_H-M   'P 1'
#
loop_
_entity.id
_entity.type
_entity.pdbx_description
1 polymer ?
#
loop_
_entity_poly.entity_id
_entity_poly.type
_entity_poly.pdbx_seq_one_letter_code
_entity_poly.pdbx_strand_id
1 'polypeptide(L)'
;MKRFLVDWHYGNNMPDNVQVAPQTGRSVGVVGAGPAGLTVAKELASYGHEVHIYEALPSGGGTCLIGVPAFRLPRDVIELDVAWVAKHGVEFHY
;
A
#
# COMPACT_ATOMS: atom_id res chain seq x y z
N MET A 1 6.81 -2.23 -20.05
CA MET A 1 5.76 -1.21 -20.24
C MET A 1 5.19 -0.69 -18.91
N LYS A 2 4.67 -1.53 -18.01
CA LYS A 2 4.08 -1.09 -16.72
C LYS A 2 4.96 -0.14 -15.90
N ARG A 3 6.22 -0.52 -15.61
CA ARG A 3 7.16 0.30 -14.84
C ARG A 3 7.31 1.72 -15.39
N PHE A 4 7.55 1.85 -16.69
CA PHE A 4 7.69 3.15 -17.35
C PHE A 4 6.47 4.06 -17.13
N LEU A 5 5.25 3.51 -17.22
CA LEU A 5 4.03 4.28 -17.01
C LEU A 5 3.85 4.75 -15.57
N VAL A 6 4.19 3.89 -14.60
CA VAL A 6 4.14 4.23 -13.17
C VAL A 6 5.18 5.29 -12.83
N ASP A 7 6.41 5.11 -13.32
CA ASP A 7 7.49 6.09 -13.14
C ASP A 7 7.12 7.44 -13.78
N TRP A 8 6.47 7.42 -14.95
CA TRP A 8 5.96 8.64 -15.59
C TRP A 8 4.85 9.32 -14.78
N HIS A 9 3.89 8.54 -14.23
CA HIS A 9 2.79 9.06 -13.40
C HIS A 9 3.32 9.83 -12.21
N TYR A 10 4.23 9.22 -11.43
CA TYR A 10 4.82 9.87 -10.26
C TYR A 10 5.82 10.97 -10.64
N GLY A 11 6.64 10.78 -11.68
CA GLY A 11 7.59 11.78 -12.17
C GLY A 11 6.95 13.06 -12.71
N ASN A 12 5.68 13.00 -13.13
CA ASN A 12 4.92 14.15 -13.62
C ASN A 12 3.86 14.66 -12.63
N ASN A 13 3.88 14.19 -11.37
CA ASN A 13 2.90 14.57 -10.34
C ASN A 13 1.44 14.41 -10.80
N MET A 14 1.16 13.34 -11.56
CA MET A 14 -0.20 13.08 -12.01
C MET A 14 -1.07 12.73 -10.79
N PRO A 15 -2.33 13.19 -10.75
CA PRO A 15 -3.19 12.99 -9.59
C PRO A 15 -3.58 11.52 -9.44
N ASP A 16 -3.54 11.07 -8.20
CA ASP A 16 -3.94 9.73 -7.80
C ASP A 16 -5.47 9.62 -7.76
N ASN A 17 -6.05 8.67 -8.49
CA ASN A 17 -7.49 8.44 -8.46
C ASN A 17 -7.87 7.49 -7.33
N VAL A 18 -7.89 8.02 -6.10
CA VAL A 18 -8.30 7.27 -4.91
C VAL A 18 -9.82 7.37 -4.75
N GLN A 19 -10.48 6.21 -4.74
CA GLN A 19 -11.92 6.10 -4.59
C GLN A 19 -12.24 5.22 -3.38
N VAL A 20 -13.00 5.78 -2.44
CA VAL A 20 -13.41 5.14 -1.19
C VAL A 20 -14.94 5.25 -1.07
N ALA A 21 -15.60 4.10 -0.91
CA ALA A 21 -17.03 4.03 -0.70
C ALA A 21 -17.44 4.61 0.67
N PRO A 22 -18.72 4.94 0.89
CA PRO A 22 -19.20 5.41 2.19
C PRO A 22 -18.86 4.44 3.32
N GLN A 23 -18.63 4.99 4.52
CA GLN A 23 -18.26 4.20 5.69
C GLN A 23 -19.30 3.12 6.00
N THR A 24 -18.82 1.90 6.16
CA THR A 24 -19.64 0.72 6.49
C THR A 24 -19.87 0.55 7.99
N GLY A 25 -19.10 1.25 8.82
CA GLY A 25 -19.09 1.09 10.28
C GLY A 25 -18.45 -0.21 10.78
N ARG A 26 -17.73 -0.93 9.91
CA ARG A 26 -17.02 -2.18 10.25
C ARG A 26 -15.52 -1.97 10.18
N SER A 27 -14.82 -2.53 11.17
CA SER A 27 -13.35 -2.51 11.27
C SER A 27 -12.74 -3.87 10.90
N VAL A 28 -11.60 -3.87 10.21
CA VAL A 28 -10.83 -5.06 9.83
C VAL A 28 -9.37 -4.89 10.21
N GLY A 29 -8.82 -5.89 10.90
CA GLY A 29 -7.38 -6.02 11.13
C GLY A 29 -6.73 -6.93 10.09
N VAL A 30 -5.62 -6.48 9.51
CA VAL A 30 -4.80 -7.24 8.56
C VAL A 30 -3.42 -7.45 9.18
N VAL A 31 -2.95 -8.70 9.24
CA VAL A 31 -1.63 -9.03 9.81
C VAL A 31 -0.63 -9.22 8.68
N GLY A 32 0.43 -8.40 8.70
CA GLY A 32 1.50 -8.33 7.71
C GLY A 32 1.28 -7.26 6.64
N ALA A 33 2.26 -6.37 6.47
CA ALA A 33 2.33 -5.34 5.42
C ALA A 33 3.11 -5.83 4.18
N GLY A 34 3.03 -7.11 3.86
CA GLY A 34 3.53 -7.67 2.60
C GLY A 34 2.58 -7.41 1.42
N PRO A 35 2.91 -7.89 0.20
CA PRO A 35 2.08 -7.65 -1.00
C PRO A 35 0.62 -8.08 -0.85
N ALA A 36 0.38 -9.21 -0.19
CA ALA A 36 -0.97 -9.71 0.07
C ALA A 36 -1.73 -8.79 1.03
N GLY A 37 -1.10 -8.41 2.15
CA GLY A 37 -1.71 -7.54 3.15
C GLY A 37 -2.02 -6.14 2.62
N LEU A 38 -1.08 -5.54 1.88
CA LEU A 38 -1.28 -4.25 1.21
C LEU A 38 -2.45 -4.30 0.21
N THR A 39 -2.56 -5.38 -0.56
CA THR A 39 -3.63 -5.54 -1.56
C THR A 39 -5.00 -5.63 -0.90
N VAL A 40 -5.16 -6.54 0.07
CA VAL A 40 -6.47 -6.74 0.73
C VAL A 40 -6.87 -5.51 1.55
N ALA A 41 -5.92 -4.85 2.21
CA ALA A 41 -6.20 -3.66 2.98
C ALA A 41 -6.71 -2.52 2.10
N LYS A 42 -6.05 -2.30 0.96
CA LYS A 42 -6.49 -1.30 -0.03
C LYS A 42 -7.90 -1.60 -0.52
N GLU A 43 -8.21 -2.85 -0.89
CA GLU A 43 -9.55 -3.21 -1.39
C GLU A 43 -10.63 -3.02 -0.33
N LEU A 44 -10.41 -3.48 0.89
CA LEU A 44 -11.36 -3.32 1.99
C LEU A 44 -11.57 -1.84 2.35
N ALA A 45 -10.50 -1.04 2.36
CA ALA A 45 -10.59 0.39 2.58
C ALA A 45 -11.36 1.09 1.45
N SER A 46 -11.12 0.71 0.18
CA SER A 46 -11.92 1.17 -0.97
C SER A 46 -13.41 0.86 -0.82
N TYR A 47 -13.78 -0.23 -0.14
CA TYR A 47 -15.17 -0.58 0.16
C TYR A 47 -15.75 0.13 1.40
N GLY A 48 -15.02 1.07 2.00
CA GLY A 48 -15.48 1.88 3.13
C GLY A 48 -15.37 1.17 4.47
N HIS A 49 -14.54 0.13 4.58
CA HIS A 49 -14.18 -0.46 5.87
C HIS A 49 -13.06 0.36 6.54
N GLU A 50 -13.09 0.43 7.86
CA GLU A 50 -11.94 0.91 8.64
C GLU A 50 -10.90 -0.22 8.68
N VAL A 51 -9.68 0.04 8.23
CA VAL A 51 -8.66 -1.02 8.06
C VAL A 51 -7.36 -0.63 8.76
N HIS A 52 -6.87 -1.54 9.60
CA HIS A 52 -5.58 -1.42 10.27
C HIS A 52 -4.67 -2.58 9.86
N ILE A 53 -3.46 -2.26 9.40
CA ILE A 53 -2.40 -3.24 9.16
C ILE A 53 -1.48 -3.30 10.37
N TYR A 54 -1.17 -4.51 10.84
CA TYR A 54 -0.19 -4.78 11.88
C TYR A 54 1.02 -5.51 11.27
N GLU A 55 2.18 -4.89 11.31
CA GLU A 55 3.44 -5.40 10.75
C GLU A 55 4.47 -5.55 11.87
N ALA A 56 5.35 -6.56 11.76
CA ALA A 56 6.42 -6.81 12.72
C ALA A 56 7.74 -6.10 12.36
N LEU A 57 7.90 -5.73 11.09
CA LEU A 57 9.01 -4.92 10.58
C LEU A 57 8.75 -3.42 10.79
N PRO A 58 9.81 -2.59 10.90
CA PRO A 58 9.67 -1.14 11.06
C PRO A 58 9.14 -0.41 9.81
N SER A 59 8.74 -1.13 8.77
CA SER A 59 8.29 -0.60 7.50
C SER A 59 7.46 -1.63 6.72
N GLY A 60 6.59 -1.14 5.84
CA GLY A 60 5.84 -1.99 4.92
C GLY A 60 6.71 -2.62 3.82
N GLY A 61 6.15 -3.62 3.12
CA GLY A 61 6.75 -4.29 1.97
C GLY A 61 7.02 -5.79 2.17
N GLY A 62 7.11 -6.26 3.42
CA GLY A 62 7.32 -7.68 3.75
C GLY A 62 8.47 -8.32 2.94
N THR A 63 8.24 -9.49 2.35
CA THR A 63 9.25 -10.21 1.55
C THR A 63 9.77 -9.40 0.36
N CYS A 64 9.00 -8.46 -0.21
CA CYS A 64 9.50 -7.59 -1.27
C CYS A 64 10.62 -6.67 -0.78
N LEU A 65 10.56 -6.24 0.48
CA LEU A 65 11.58 -5.40 1.09
C LEU A 65 12.81 -6.20 1.53
N ILE A 66 12.60 -7.35 2.18
CA ILE A 66 13.70 -8.11 2.80
C ILE A 66 14.33 -9.18 1.89
N GLY A 67 13.57 -9.68 0.91
CA GLY A 67 14.00 -10.80 0.06
C GLY A 67 14.52 -10.41 -1.31
N VAL A 68 14.10 -9.25 -1.85
CA VAL A 68 14.50 -8.79 -3.19
C VAL A 68 15.64 -7.78 -3.08
N PRO A 69 16.75 -7.95 -3.81
CA PRO A 69 17.84 -6.98 -3.79
C PRO A 69 17.40 -5.59 -4.28
N ALA A 70 17.86 -4.54 -3.60
CA ALA A 70 17.46 -3.15 -3.88
C ALA A 70 17.72 -2.67 -5.32
N PHE A 71 18.77 -3.20 -5.98
CA PHE A 71 19.04 -2.87 -7.39
C PHE A 71 18.01 -3.47 -8.37
N ARG A 72 17.26 -4.50 -7.93
CA ARG A 72 16.13 -5.06 -8.70
C ARG A 72 14.81 -4.40 -8.32
N LEU A 73 14.60 -4.16 -7.03
CA LEU A 73 13.40 -3.51 -6.50
C LEU A 73 13.82 -2.41 -5.51
N PRO A 74 13.91 -1.16 -5.99
CA PRO A 74 14.28 -0.01 -5.15
C PRO A 74 13.29 0.19 -3.99
N ARG A 75 13.80 0.65 -2.84
CA ARG A 75 13.01 0.80 -1.61
C ARG A 75 11.97 1.91 -1.69
N ASP A 76 12.31 3.00 -2.36
CA ASP A 76 11.41 4.12 -2.67
C ASP A 76 10.18 3.66 -3.44
N VAL A 77 10.32 2.70 -4.37
CA VAL A 77 9.16 2.12 -5.09
C VAL A 77 8.25 1.33 -4.16
N ILE A 78 8.80 0.62 -3.17
CA ILE A 78 8.00 -0.09 -2.16
C ILE A 78 7.27 0.92 -1.26
N GLU A 79 7.96 2.00 -0.86
CA GLU A 79 7.38 3.08 -0.08
C GLU A 79 6.25 3.79 -0.84
N LEU A 80 6.36 3.95 -2.16
CA LEU A 80 5.28 4.47 -3.01
C LEU A 80 4.04 3.57 -2.95
N ASP A 81 4.20 2.24 -3.01
CA ASP A 81 3.07 1.31 -2.89
C ASP A 81 2.42 1.39 -1.50
N VAL A 82 3.21 1.47 -0.43
CA VAL A 82 2.71 1.63 0.94
C VAL A 82 1.95 2.96 1.10
N ALA A 83 2.52 4.06 0.60
CA ALA A 83 1.90 5.37 0.63
C ALA A 83 0.60 5.42 -0.18
N TRP A 84 0.56 4.74 -1.34
CA TRP A 84 -0.65 4.60 -2.14
C TRP A 84 -1.77 3.88 -1.38
N VAL A 85 -1.45 2.81 -0.65
CA VAL A 85 -2.41 2.12 0.23
C VAL A 85 -2.87 3.02 1.37
N ALA A 86 -1.95 3.75 2.02
CA ALA A 86 -2.29 4.70 3.09
C ALA A 86 -3.25 5.80 2.62
N LYS A 87 -3.15 6.26 1.35
CA LYS A 87 -4.10 7.23 0.77
C LYS A 87 -5.54 6.73 0.73
N HIS A 88 -5.78 5.42 0.79
CA HIS A 88 -7.13 4.85 0.89
C HIS A 88 -7.71 4.91 2.32
N GLY A 89 -6.98 5.47 3.29
CA GLY A 89 -7.40 5.55 4.68
C GLY A 89 -6.99 4.34 5.52
N VAL A 90 -6.06 3.50 5.03
CA VAL A 90 -5.50 2.38 5.79
C VAL A 90 -4.51 2.90 6.83
N GLU A 91 -4.67 2.48 8.08
CA GLU A 91 -3.72 2.79 9.16
C GLU A 91 -2.67 1.69 9.31
N PHE A 92 -1.42 2.07 9.52
CA PHE A 92 -0.28 1.15 9.67
C PHE A 92 0.25 1.19 11.10
N HIS A 93 0.41 0.00 11.69
CA HIS A 93 1.05 -0.23 12.98
C HIS A 93 2.29 -1.08 12.74
N TYR A 94 3.48 -0.52 13.00
CA TYR A 94 4.79 -1.16 12.83
C TYR A 94 5.39 -1.60 14.18
#